data_AF-A0A7M3P1M5-F1
#
_entry.id   AF-A0A7M3P1M5-F1
#
_cell.length_a   1.000
_cell.length_b   1.000
_cell.length_c   1.000
_cell.angle_alpha   90.00
_cell.angle_beta   90.00
_cell.angle_gamma   90.00
#
_symmetry.space_group_name_H-M   'P 1'
#
loop_
_entity.id
_entity.type
_entity.pdbx_description
1 polymer ?
#
loop_
_entity_poly.entity_id
_entity_poly.type
_entity_poly.pdbx_seq_one_letter_code
_entity_poly.pdbx_strand_id
1 'polypeptide(L)'
;MTLRSLFELHACGGPCAEFAEQFTARWHDSDWDAAEDHWQLIVNRLLQGRDLEGLKRRDALRIAEQQAQTFALSLLRSPDPTRCPMCAIAPPRSAPESRRPAMEPR
;
A
#
# COMPACT_ATOMS: atom_id res chain seq x y z
N MET A 1 -5.33 6.34 -16.15
CA MET A 1 -5.89 5.60 -14.99
C MET A 1 -4.79 5.49 -13.96
N THR A 2 -5.04 6.06 -12.80
CA THR A 2 -4.22 5.96 -11.60
C THR A 2 -4.58 4.67 -10.85
N LEU A 3 -3.66 4.17 -10.04
CA LEU A 3 -3.89 3.07 -9.12
C LEU A 3 -5.03 3.43 -8.15
N ARG A 4 -5.90 2.47 -7.81
CA ARG A 4 -6.99 2.74 -6.84
C ARG A 4 -6.42 2.86 -5.44
N SER A 5 -6.75 3.97 -4.79
CA SER A 5 -6.40 4.20 -3.39
C SER A 5 -7.09 3.20 -2.46
N LEU A 6 -6.50 2.96 -1.29
CA LEU A 6 -7.10 2.08 -0.29
C LEU A 6 -8.48 2.63 0.17
N PHE A 7 -8.60 3.95 0.23
CA PHE A 7 -9.88 4.65 0.45
C PHE A 7 -10.91 4.42 -0.66
N GLU A 8 -10.49 4.32 -1.92
CA GLU A 8 -11.40 4.00 -3.03
C GLU A 8 -11.90 2.55 -2.96
N LEU A 9 -11.03 1.62 -2.55
CA LEU A 9 -11.43 0.23 -2.28
C LEU A 9 -12.44 0.15 -1.14
N HIS A 10 -12.24 0.95 -0.08
CA HIS A 10 -13.18 1.07 1.03
C HIS A 10 -14.52 1.69 0.60
N ALA A 11 -14.49 2.78 -0.18
CA ALA A 11 -15.69 3.45 -0.69
C ALA A 11 -16.49 2.59 -1.68
N CYS A 12 -15.84 1.63 -2.36
CA CYS A 12 -16.50 0.70 -3.28
C CYS A 12 -17.44 -0.30 -2.56
N GLY A 13 -17.25 -0.52 -1.25
CA GLY A 13 -18.07 -1.43 -0.45
C GLY A 13 -17.81 -2.93 -0.72
N GLY A 14 -18.48 -3.76 0.07
CA GLY A 14 -18.41 -5.23 -0.04
C GLY A 14 -17.02 -5.79 0.27
N PRO A 15 -16.55 -6.83 -0.45
CA PRO A 15 -15.30 -7.54 -0.11
C PRO A 15 -14.05 -6.67 -0.26
N CYS A 16 -14.10 -5.61 -1.08
CA CYS A 16 -13.01 -4.64 -1.21
C CYS A 16 -12.89 -3.76 0.05
N ALA A 17 -14.01 -3.40 0.66
CA ALA A 17 -14.03 -2.62 1.89
C ALA A 17 -13.57 -3.45 3.09
N GLU A 18 -14.08 -4.67 3.23
CA GLU A 18 -13.65 -5.60 4.28
C GLU A 18 -12.15 -5.91 4.19
N PHE A 19 -11.60 -5.98 2.97
CA PHE A 19 -10.16 -6.10 2.77
C PHE A 19 -9.41 -4.86 3.26
N ALA A 20 -9.83 -3.66 2.85
CA ALA A 20 -9.17 -2.41 3.24
C ALA A 20 -9.19 -2.21 4.77
N GLU A 21 -10.32 -2.52 5.41
CA GLU A 21 -10.44 -2.47 6.87
C GLU A 21 -9.52 -3.49 7.55
N GLN A 22 -9.50 -4.76 7.10
CA GLN A 22 -8.64 -5.77 7.70
C GLN A 22 -7.16 -5.48 7.46
N PHE A 23 -6.78 -5.02 6.27
CA PHE A 23 -5.42 -4.63 5.93
C PHE A 23 -4.94 -3.51 6.87
N THR A 24 -5.77 -2.50 7.08
CA THR A 24 -5.44 -1.36 7.95
C THR A 24 -5.44 -1.76 9.43
N ALA A 25 -6.47 -2.46 9.91
CA ALA A 25 -6.60 -2.82 11.31
C ALA A 25 -5.55 -3.84 11.77
N ARG A 26 -5.25 -4.86 10.96
CA ARG A 26 -4.32 -5.94 11.36
C ARG A 26 -2.86 -5.56 11.27
N TRP A 27 -2.47 -4.76 10.27
CA TRP A 27 -1.07 -4.45 10.02
C TRP A 27 -0.67 -3.02 10.37
N HIS A 28 -1.63 -2.10 10.40
CA HIS A 28 -1.38 -0.68 10.55
C HIS A 28 -2.08 -0.08 11.78
N ASP A 29 -2.67 -0.88 12.66
CA ASP A 29 -3.38 -0.41 13.87
C ASP A 29 -4.47 0.64 13.54
N SER A 30 -5.14 0.47 12.39
CA SER A 30 -6.11 1.44 11.85
C SER A 30 -5.50 2.76 11.34
N ASP A 31 -4.19 2.83 11.13
CA ASP A 31 -3.52 3.93 10.43
C ASP A 31 -3.72 3.80 8.91
N TRP A 32 -4.76 4.46 8.41
CA TRP A 32 -5.16 4.42 7.00
C TRP A 32 -4.14 5.07 6.06
N ASP A 33 -3.37 6.04 6.55
CA ASP A 33 -2.40 6.77 5.75
C ASP A 33 -1.17 5.88 5.50
N ALA A 34 -0.61 5.28 6.56
CA ALA A 34 0.48 4.30 6.43
C ALA A 34 0.05 3.07 5.60
N ALA A 35 -1.20 2.62 5.78
CA ALA A 35 -1.76 1.54 4.98
C ALA A 35 -1.85 1.90 3.49
N GLU A 36 -2.25 3.14 3.16
CA GLU A 36 -2.30 3.61 1.78
C GLU A 36 -0.91 3.66 1.14
N ASP A 37 0.08 4.24 1.83
CA ASP A 37 1.46 4.30 1.32
C ASP A 37 2.00 2.89 1.02
N HIS A 38 1.82 1.96 1.96
CA HIS A 38 2.25 0.59 1.79
C HIS A 38 1.49 -0.15 0.70
N TRP A 39 0.19 0.10 0.56
CA TRP A 39 -0.61 -0.43 -0.55
C TRP A 39 -0.07 0.02 -1.91
N GLN A 40 0.21 1.32 -2.06
CA GLN A 40 0.81 1.86 -3.28
C GLN A 40 2.16 1.23 -3.56
N LEU A 41 3.00 1.02 -2.54
CA LEU A 41 4.30 0.38 -2.69
C LEU A 41 4.19 -1.09 -3.14
N ILE A 42 3.24 -1.87 -2.59
CA ILE A 42 3.02 -3.27 -3.00
C ILE A 42 2.67 -3.34 -4.48
N VAL A 43 1.67 -2.57 -4.92
CA VAL A 43 1.20 -2.60 -6.30
C VAL A 43 2.27 -2.06 -7.26
N ASN A 44 2.96 -0.98 -6.89
CA ASN A 44 4.08 -0.45 -7.69
C ASN A 44 5.21 -1.46 -7.85
N ARG A 45 5.50 -2.24 -6.81
CA ARG A 45 6.52 -3.29 -6.88
C ARG A 45 6.11 -4.42 -7.82
N LEU A 46 4.84 -4.81 -7.81
CA LEU A 46 4.30 -5.80 -8.74
C LEU A 46 4.31 -5.26 -10.18
N LEU A 47 3.95 -3.98 -10.38
CA LEU A 47 4.04 -3.29 -11.68
C LEU A 47 5.46 -3.24 -12.25
N GLN A 48 6.46 -3.09 -11.38
CA GLN A 48 7.88 -3.12 -11.76
C GLN A 48 8.41 -4.56 -11.96
N GLY A 49 7.60 -5.58 -11.68
CA GLY A 49 7.93 -6.96 -11.95
C GLY A 49 8.01 -7.23 -13.46
N ARG A 50 9.00 -8.04 -13.87
CA ARG A 50 9.22 -8.41 -15.28
C ARG A 50 8.00 -9.08 -15.94
N ASP A 51 7.12 -9.70 -15.15
CA ASP A 51 5.87 -10.32 -15.61
C ASP A 51 4.90 -9.33 -16.30
N LEU A 52 4.98 -8.04 -15.98
CA LEU A 52 4.04 -7.03 -16.49
C LEU A 52 4.68 -6.08 -17.53
N GLU A 53 5.97 -6.28 -17.84
CA GLU A 53 6.76 -5.41 -18.72
C GLU A 53 6.27 -5.39 -20.18
N GLY A 54 5.58 -6.47 -20.60
CA GLY A 54 5.01 -6.61 -21.96
C GLY A 54 3.53 -6.25 -22.10
N LEU A 55 2.84 -5.91 -21.01
CA LEU A 55 1.40 -5.65 -21.03
C LEU A 55 1.08 -4.17 -21.20
N LYS A 56 -0.11 -3.89 -21.75
CA LYS A 56 -0.64 -2.52 -21.75
C LYS A 56 -0.76 -2.06 -20.30
N ARG A 57 -0.32 -0.83 -20.03
CA ARG A 57 -0.32 -0.21 -18.68
C ARG A 57 -1.63 -0.44 -17.91
N ARG A 58 -2.78 -0.39 -18.60
CA ARG A 58 -4.09 -0.63 -17.99
C ARG A 58 -4.27 -2.07 -17.49
N ASP A 59 -3.87 -3.04 -18.29
CA ASP A 59 -4.02 -4.46 -17.95
C ASP A 59 -2.97 -4.86 -16.91
N ALA A 60 -1.74 -4.31 -17.01
CA ALA A 60 -0.71 -4.43 -15.98
C ALA A 60 -1.18 -3.91 -14.61
N LEU A 61 -1.78 -2.72 -14.56
CA LEU A 61 -2.35 -2.14 -13.33
C LEU A 61 -3.40 -3.06 -12.71
N ARG A 62 -4.37 -3.51 -13.51
CA ARG A 62 -5.44 -4.38 -13.01
C ARG A 62 -4.88 -5.69 -12.44
N ILE A 63 -3.91 -6.29 -13.12
CA ILE A 63 -3.28 -7.55 -12.67
C ILE A 63 -2.48 -7.31 -11.39
N ALA A 64 -1.68 -6.24 -11.34
CA ALA A 64 -0.90 -5.88 -10.15
C ALA A 64 -1.80 -5.62 -8.93
N GLU A 65 -2.91 -4.89 -9.10
CA GLU A 65 -3.88 -4.66 -8.03
C GLU A 65 -4.50 -5.98 -7.54
N GLN A 66 -4.87 -6.87 -8.46
CA GLN A 66 -5.48 -8.15 -8.12
C GLN A 66 -4.48 -9.10 -7.42
N GLN A 67 -3.23 -9.12 -7.89
CA GLN A 67 -2.15 -9.85 -7.24
C GLN A 67 -1.83 -9.29 -5.86
N ALA A 68 -1.80 -7.96 -5.70
CA ALA A 68 -1.58 -7.31 -4.41
C ALA A 68 -2.66 -7.68 -3.40
N GLN A 69 -3.94 -7.62 -3.79
CA GLN A 69 -5.06 -8.03 -2.93
C GLN A 69 -4.96 -9.51 -2.56
N THR A 70 -4.69 -10.38 -3.54
CA THR A 70 -4.58 -11.82 -3.29
C THR A 70 -3.45 -12.13 -2.32
N PHE A 71 -2.28 -11.55 -2.55
CA PHE A 71 -1.12 -11.71 -1.69
C PHE A 71 -1.39 -11.20 -0.27
N ALA A 72 -1.96 -10.00 -0.14
CA ALA A 72 -2.28 -9.43 1.17
C ALA A 72 -3.33 -10.26 1.92
N LEU A 73 -4.39 -10.71 1.24
CA LEU A 73 -5.41 -11.59 1.82
C LEU A 73 -4.83 -12.95 2.26
N SER A 74 -3.94 -13.55 1.47
CA SER A 74 -3.26 -14.79 1.85
C SER A 74 -2.44 -14.64 3.14
N LEU A 75 -1.74 -13.51 3.29
CA LEU A 75 -0.99 -13.21 4.51
C LEU A 75 -1.91 -12.91 5.70
N LEU A 76 -3.01 -12.17 5.49
CA LEU A 76 -4.00 -11.88 6.54
C LEU A 76 -4.72 -13.14 7.05
N ARG A 77 -4.93 -14.12 6.16
CA ARG A 77 -5.55 -15.43 6.50
C ARG A 77 -4.57 -16.42 7.12
N SER A 78 -3.27 -16.12 7.11
CA SER A 78 -2.28 -17.00 7.74
C SER A 78 -2.43 -16.95 9.27
N PRO A 79 -2.31 -18.09 9.97
CA PRO A 79 -2.51 -18.18 11.42
C PRO A 79 -1.36 -17.56 12.23
N ASP A 80 -0.21 -17.34 11.60
CA ASP A 80 0.94 -16.69 12.21
C ASP A 80 0.76 -15.16 12.20
N PRO A 81 1.25 -14.41 13.21
CA PRO A 81 1.25 -12.95 13.19
C PRO A 81 2.12 -12.43 12.04
N THR A 82 1.51 -12.31 10.86
CA THR A 82 2.15 -11.68 9.70
C THR A 82 2.19 -10.18 9.93
N ARG A 83 3.39 -9.59 9.80
CA ARG A 83 3.54 -8.14 9.65
C ARG A 83 3.40 -7.77 8.19
N CYS A 84 2.97 -6.54 7.92
CA CYS A 84 2.97 -6.04 6.54
C CYS A 84 4.41 -6.13 5.98
N PRO A 85 4.61 -6.80 4.83
CA PRO A 85 5.93 -7.03 4.25
C PRO A 85 6.59 -5.73 3.80
N MET A 86 5.79 -4.66 3.63
CA MET A 86 6.30 -3.33 3.33
C MET A 86 6.73 -2.57 4.57
N CYS A 87 6.27 -2.88 5.79
CA CYS A 87 6.77 -2.18 6.99
C CYS A 87 8.29 -2.35 7.20
N ALA A 88 8.88 -3.45 6.70
CA ALA A 88 10.32 -3.69 6.80
C ALA A 88 11.14 -3.04 5.66
N ILE A 89 10.48 -2.56 4.60
CA ILE A 89 11.11 -2.15 3.34
C ILE A 89 10.75 -0.69 3.00
N ALA A 90 9.57 -0.24 3.40
CA ALA A 90 9.13 1.12 3.27
C ALA A 90 10.11 2.00 4.05
N PRO A 91 10.64 3.06 3.42
CA PRO A 91 11.46 4.01 4.15
C PRO A 91 10.63 4.55 5.33
N PRO A 92 11.22 4.77 6.51
CA PRO A 92 10.51 5.44 7.59
C PRO A 92 9.95 6.73 7.02
N ARG A 93 8.64 6.95 7.18
CA ARG A 93 7.95 8.16 6.76
C ARG A 93 8.85 9.33 7.13
N SER A 94 9.40 10.02 6.13
CA SER A 94 10.26 11.18 6.39
C SER A 94 9.41 12.09 7.25
N ALA A 95 9.81 12.24 8.53
CA ALA A 95 9.12 13.14 9.43
C ALA A 95 8.91 14.46 8.70
N PRO A 96 7.76 15.13 8.80
CA PRO A 96 7.60 16.45 8.20
C PRO A 96 8.80 17.26 8.69
N GLU A 97 9.67 17.66 7.77
CA GLU A 97 10.88 18.40 8.09
C GLU A 97 10.44 19.53 9.01
N SER A 98 10.73 19.39 10.31
CA SER A 98 10.52 20.45 11.27
C SER A 98 11.33 21.59 10.70
N ARG A 99 10.60 22.57 10.14
CA ARG A 99 11.11 23.80 9.57
C ARG A 99 12.32 24.21 10.40
N ARG A 100 13.53 24.00 9.86
CA ARG A 100 14.71 24.63 10.42
C ARG A 100 14.40 26.12 10.39
N PRO A 101 14.30 26.83 11.54
CA PRO A 101 14.29 28.27 11.47
C PRO A 101 15.65 28.64 10.87
N ALA A 102 15.63 29.13 9.63
CA ALA A 102 16.77 29.80 9.05
C ALA A 102 17.00 31.07 9.89
N MET A 103 17.92 30.98 10.85
CA MET A 103 18.51 32.13 11.50
C MET A 103 19.99 32.11 11.19
N GLU A 104 20.31 32.73 10.06
CA GLU A 104 21.58 33.42 9.81
C GLU A 104 21.24 34.91 9.62
N PRO A 105 22.18 35.86 9.72
CA PRO A 105 23.37 35.90 10.58
C PRO A 105 23.48 37.27 11.29
N ARG A 106 24.43 37.41 12.24
CA ARG A 106 25.12 38.68 12.51
C ARG A 106 26.57 38.41 12.84
#